data_AF-A0A1L5KK81-F1
#
_entry.id   AF-A0A1L5KK81-F1
#
_cell.length_a   1.000
_cell.length_b   1.000
_cell.length_c   1.000
_cell.angle_alpha   90.00
_cell.angle_beta   90.00
_cell.angle_gamma   90.00
#
_symmetry.space_group_name_H-M   'P 1'
#
loop_
_entity.id
_entity.type
_entity.pdbx_description
1 polymer ?
#
loop_
_entity_poly.entity_id
_entity_poly.type
_entity_poly.pdbx_seq_one_letter_code
_entity_poly.pdbx_strand_id
1 'polypeptide(L)'
;ADGIIQGVSTAEGVAFQGDEPITFNEAATVLNRVLAVEDVDLAGWYADREAVPSWAAQAVGNMEAVSVLAAGSFGSAAMGENVTRADAAQMLSAAGTLLEGEPAGLFDWLL
;
A
#
# COMPACT_ATOMS: atom_id res chain seq x y z
N ALA A 1 -16.14 -8.08 7.43
CA ALA A 1 -15.85 -7.13 8.53
C ALA A 1 -14.82 -6.14 8.00
N ASP A 2 -15.10 -4.85 8.13
CA ASP A 2 -14.29 -3.76 7.57
C ASP A 2 -13.16 -3.38 8.53
N GLY A 3 -12.32 -4.36 8.86
CA GLY A 3 -11.13 -4.18 9.69
C GLY A 3 -9.91 -3.82 8.85
N ILE A 4 -8.94 -3.14 9.48
CA ILE A 4 -7.63 -2.82 8.87
C ILE A 4 -6.88 -4.10 8.47
N ILE A 5 -6.93 -5.11 9.33
CA ILE A 5 -6.32 -6.41 9.11
C ILE A 5 -7.42 -7.40 8.70
N GLN A 6 -7.19 -8.09 7.60
CA GLN A 6 -8.01 -9.21 7.16
C GLN A 6 -7.12 -10.45 7.02
N GLY A 7 -7.61 -11.59 7.49
CA GLY A 7 -6.88 -12.85 7.39
C GLY A 7 -6.96 -13.46 5.99
N VAL A 8 -6.12 -14.46 5.75
CA VAL A 8 -6.07 -15.24 4.51
C VAL A 8 -7.01 -16.44 4.62
N SER A 9 -7.68 -16.79 3.52
CA SER A 9 -8.51 -18.00 3.44
C SER A 9 -7.64 -19.26 3.47
N THR A 10 -7.91 -20.13 4.44
CA THR A 10 -7.27 -21.45 4.61
C THR A 10 -8.34 -22.55 4.56
N ALA A 11 -7.91 -23.83 4.59
CA ALA A 11 -8.85 -24.95 4.63
C ALA A 11 -9.69 -24.96 5.93
N GLU A 12 -9.14 -24.42 7.01
CA GLU A 12 -9.75 -24.33 8.34
C GLU A 12 -10.59 -23.06 8.54
N GLY A 13 -10.61 -22.16 7.56
CA GLY A 13 -11.30 -20.87 7.61
C GLY A 13 -10.36 -19.68 7.42
N VAL A 14 -10.75 -18.50 7.87
CA VAL A 14 -9.91 -17.29 7.76
C VAL A 14 -8.91 -17.26 8.91
N ALA A 15 -7.61 -17.18 8.59
CA ALA A 15 -6.52 -17.14 9.57
C ALA A 15 -5.68 -15.87 9.42
N PHE A 16 -5.23 -15.31 10.55
CA PHE A 16 -4.35 -14.13 10.52
C PHE A 16 -2.91 -14.45 10.10
N GLN A 17 -2.43 -15.68 10.32
CA GLN A 17 -1.06 -16.11 9.95
C GLN A 17 0.07 -15.24 10.54
N GLY A 18 -0.03 -14.86 11.83
CA GLY A 18 0.86 -13.88 12.45
C GLY A 18 2.35 -14.26 12.58
N ASP A 19 2.72 -15.52 12.33
CA ASP A 19 4.11 -15.98 12.29
C ASP A 19 4.73 -15.93 10.88
N GLU A 20 3.90 -15.69 9.85
CA GLU A 20 4.35 -15.61 8.46
C GLU A 20 4.79 -14.18 8.10
N PRO A 21 5.80 -14.02 7.23
CA PRO A 21 6.16 -12.72 6.68
C PRO A 21 5.00 -12.11 5.88
N ILE A 22 4.90 -10.78 5.92
CA ILE A 22 3.95 -10.04 5.08
C ILE A 22 4.56 -9.77 3.69
N THR A 23 3.75 -9.93 2.66
CA THR A 23 4.10 -9.55 1.27
C THR A 23 3.83 -8.08 1.00
N PHE A 24 4.43 -7.53 -0.08
CA PHE A 24 4.16 -6.15 -0.49
C PHE A 24 2.66 -5.90 -0.78
N ASN A 25 1.99 -6.84 -1.45
CA ASN A 25 0.54 -6.73 -1.72
C ASN A 25 -0.29 -6.66 -0.42
N GLU A 26 0.02 -7.51 0.57
CA GLU A 26 -0.68 -7.48 1.85
C GLU A 26 -0.42 -6.18 2.60
N ALA A 27 0.84 -5.76 2.68
CA ALA A 27 1.22 -4.50 3.32
C ALA A 27 0.54 -3.29 2.65
N ALA A 28 0.44 -3.29 1.31
CA ALA A 28 -0.29 -2.27 0.55
C ALA A 28 -1.77 -2.23 0.95
N THR A 29 -2.43 -3.40 1.03
CA THR A 29 -3.86 -3.44 1.43
C THR A 29 -4.08 -3.02 2.87
N VAL A 30 -3.14 -3.30 3.79
CA VAL A 30 -3.22 -2.83 5.17
C VAL A 30 -3.09 -1.31 5.20
N LEU A 31 -2.06 -0.74 4.57
CA LEU A 31 -1.85 0.71 4.54
C LEU A 31 -2.99 1.45 3.83
N ASN A 32 -3.53 0.91 2.75
CA ASN A 32 -4.68 1.50 2.07
C ASN A 32 -5.89 1.63 3.01
N ARG A 33 -6.15 0.61 3.85
CA ARG A 33 -7.22 0.67 4.85
C ARG A 33 -6.90 1.61 6.02
N VAL A 34 -5.63 1.70 6.42
CA VAL A 34 -5.18 2.64 7.48
C VAL A 34 -5.34 4.08 7.02
N LEU A 35 -4.91 4.39 5.81
CA LEU A 35 -4.85 5.75 5.28
C LEU A 35 -6.19 6.21 4.69
N ALA A 36 -7.07 5.27 4.32
CA ALA A 36 -8.41 5.54 3.78
C ALA A 36 -8.40 6.56 2.63
N VAL A 37 -7.40 6.45 1.76
CA VAL A 37 -7.25 7.30 0.57
C VAL A 37 -8.34 7.00 -0.46
N GLU A 38 -8.71 8.00 -1.23
CA GLU A 38 -9.68 7.84 -2.31
C GLU A 38 -9.15 6.90 -3.40
N ASP A 39 -10.04 6.07 -3.93
CA ASP A 39 -9.70 5.10 -4.97
C ASP A 39 -9.32 5.81 -6.27
N VAL A 40 -8.14 5.46 -6.79
CA VAL A 40 -7.71 5.89 -8.12
C VAL A 40 -8.49 5.16 -9.21
N ASP A 41 -8.69 5.80 -10.36
CA ASP A 41 -9.23 5.16 -11.55
C ASP A 41 -8.19 4.21 -12.18
N LEU A 42 -8.26 2.94 -11.78
CA LEU A 42 -7.37 1.88 -12.27
C LEU A 42 -7.46 1.70 -13.79
N ALA A 43 -8.60 1.95 -14.43
CA ALA A 43 -8.76 1.74 -15.86
C ALA A 43 -7.91 2.73 -16.69
N GLY A 44 -7.71 3.95 -16.18
CA GLY A 44 -6.81 4.94 -16.77
C GLY A 44 -5.34 4.74 -16.39
N TRP A 45 -5.06 4.12 -15.24
CA TRP A 45 -3.72 4.06 -14.64
C TRP A 45 -2.96 2.75 -14.91
N TYR A 46 -3.66 1.64 -15.21
CA TYR A 46 -3.11 0.27 -15.20
C TYR A 46 -3.32 -0.54 -16.50
N ALA A 47 -3.34 0.11 -17.68
CA ALA A 47 -3.62 -0.58 -18.94
C ALA A 47 -2.56 -1.65 -19.35
N ASP A 48 -1.30 -1.53 -18.90
CA ASP A 48 -0.16 -2.32 -19.43
C ASP A 48 0.72 -3.00 -18.36
N ARG A 49 0.23 -3.21 -17.13
CA ARG A 49 1.06 -3.78 -16.03
C ARG A 49 0.81 -5.28 -15.79
N GLU A 50 1.88 -6.07 -15.83
CA GLU A 50 1.85 -7.46 -15.35
C GLU A 50 1.89 -7.56 -13.81
N ALA A 51 1.13 -8.54 -13.28
CA ALA A 51 1.34 -9.28 -12.02
C ALA A 51 0.92 -8.68 -10.65
N VAL A 52 0.01 -7.71 -10.56
CA VAL A 52 -0.69 -7.43 -9.27
C VAL A 52 -2.03 -8.21 -9.23
N PRO A 53 -2.29 -9.04 -8.20
CA PRO A 53 -3.58 -9.72 -8.06
C PRO A 53 -4.74 -8.73 -7.95
N SER A 54 -5.90 -9.06 -8.54
CA SER A 54 -7.07 -8.17 -8.56
C SER A 54 -7.55 -7.74 -7.16
N TRP A 55 -7.36 -8.58 -6.14
CA TRP A 55 -7.69 -8.25 -4.75
C TRP A 55 -6.80 -7.16 -4.14
N ALA A 56 -5.58 -6.98 -4.66
CA ALA A 56 -4.60 -6.00 -4.18
C ALA A 56 -4.48 -4.77 -5.08
N ALA A 57 -4.94 -4.86 -6.34
CA ALA A 57 -4.72 -3.84 -7.37
C ALA A 57 -5.12 -2.42 -6.95
N GLN A 58 -6.32 -2.25 -6.34
CA GLN A 58 -6.77 -0.94 -5.88
C GLN A 58 -5.86 -0.37 -4.80
N ALA A 59 -5.52 -1.18 -3.80
CA ALA A 59 -4.66 -0.74 -2.72
C ALA A 59 -3.26 -0.37 -3.21
N VAL A 60 -2.69 -1.17 -4.11
CA VAL A 60 -1.38 -0.87 -4.71
C VAL A 60 -1.44 0.42 -5.52
N GLY A 61 -2.45 0.58 -6.39
CA GLY A 61 -2.63 1.80 -7.18
C GLY A 61 -2.78 3.06 -6.32
N ASN A 62 -3.57 2.97 -5.25
CA ASN A 62 -3.74 4.03 -4.28
C ASN A 62 -2.42 4.39 -3.58
N MET A 63 -1.70 3.39 -3.06
CA MET A 63 -0.41 3.60 -2.37
C MET A 63 0.67 4.15 -3.31
N GLU A 64 0.65 3.81 -4.60
CA GLU A 64 1.53 4.43 -5.59
C GLU A 64 1.16 5.88 -5.88
N ALA A 65 -0.13 6.20 -5.98
CA ALA A 65 -0.58 7.57 -6.24
C ALA A 65 -0.19 8.55 -5.12
N VAL A 66 -0.12 8.07 -3.87
CA VAL A 66 0.34 8.86 -2.72
C VAL A 66 1.83 8.63 -2.39
N SER A 67 2.59 7.99 -3.28
CA SER A 67 4.04 7.73 -3.11
C SER A 67 4.42 6.94 -1.85
N VAL A 68 3.49 6.20 -1.27
CA VAL A 68 3.76 5.24 -0.17
C VAL A 68 4.39 3.96 -0.72
N LEU A 69 4.05 3.60 -1.96
CA LEU A 69 4.69 2.52 -2.72
C LEU A 69 5.19 3.03 -4.07
N ALA A 70 6.23 2.39 -4.60
CA ALA A 70 6.76 2.61 -5.93
C ALA A 70 7.51 1.34 -6.35
N ALA A 71 7.10 0.74 -7.47
CA ALA A 71 7.78 -0.44 -8.00
C ALA A 71 9.29 -0.15 -8.22
N GLY A 72 10.15 -1.05 -7.74
CA GLY A 72 11.61 -0.90 -7.82
C GLY A 72 12.23 0.06 -6.80
N SER A 73 11.45 0.85 -6.06
CA SER A 73 11.99 1.78 -5.02
C SER A 73 12.43 1.07 -3.74
N PHE A 74 11.86 -0.10 -3.46
CA PHE A 74 12.11 -0.90 -2.26
C PHE A 74 13.06 -2.09 -2.53
N GLY A 75 13.77 -2.08 -3.68
CA GLY A 75 14.69 -3.16 -4.04
C GLY A 75 14.02 -4.50 -4.43
N SER A 76 12.70 -4.61 -4.33
CA SER A 76 11.90 -5.75 -4.79
C SER A 76 11.57 -5.65 -6.27
N ALA A 77 11.73 -6.77 -6.98
CA ALA A 77 11.39 -6.89 -8.40
C ALA A 77 9.90 -7.23 -8.62
N ALA A 78 9.21 -7.75 -7.60
CA ALA A 78 7.83 -8.23 -7.69
C ALA A 78 7.01 -8.01 -6.40
N MET A 79 5.79 -7.49 -6.54
CA MET A 79 4.88 -7.16 -5.42
C MET A 79 4.38 -8.36 -4.59
N GLY A 80 4.68 -9.59 -5.02
CA GLY A 80 4.43 -10.82 -4.25
C GLY A 80 5.55 -11.20 -3.28
N GLU A 81 6.66 -10.47 -3.26
CA GLU A 81 7.80 -10.75 -2.38
C GLU A 81 7.55 -10.26 -0.95
N ASN A 82 8.33 -10.79 -0.01
CA ASN A 82 8.28 -10.41 1.40
C ASN A 82 8.83 -8.99 1.61
N VAL A 83 8.21 -8.26 2.53
CA VAL A 83 8.66 -6.94 2.94
C VAL A 83 9.84 -7.07 3.90
N THR A 84 10.99 -6.48 3.57
CA THR A 84 12.12 -6.41 4.50
C THR A 84 11.87 -5.33 5.57
N ARG A 85 12.67 -5.36 6.65
CA ARG A 85 12.60 -4.30 7.69
C ARG A 85 12.90 -2.91 7.13
N ALA A 86 13.75 -2.81 6.12
CA ALA A 86 14.05 -1.54 5.47
C ALA A 86 12.84 -1.03 4.68
N ASP A 87 12.17 -1.93 3.97
CA ASP A 87 10.97 -1.59 3.18
C ASP A 87 9.84 -1.13 4.08
N ALA A 88 9.57 -1.87 5.16
CA ALA A 88 8.58 -1.48 6.15
C ALA A 88 8.86 -0.09 6.76
N ALA A 89 10.13 0.21 7.08
CA ALA A 89 10.50 1.51 7.61
C ALA A 89 10.25 2.65 6.59
N GLN A 90 10.58 2.43 5.32
CA GLN A 90 10.31 3.39 4.26
C GLN A 90 8.81 3.59 4.03
N MET A 91 8.02 2.51 3.99
CA MET A 91 6.56 2.58 3.85
C MET A 91 5.90 3.35 5.00
N LEU A 92 6.30 3.05 6.25
CA LEU A 92 5.78 3.74 7.43
C LEU A 92 6.21 5.20 7.48
N SER A 93 7.43 5.53 7.06
CA SER A 93 7.90 6.91 6.96
C SER A 93 7.08 7.70 5.94
N ALA A 94 6.85 7.15 4.74
CA ALA A 94 6.05 7.79 3.70
C ALA A 94 4.60 7.98 4.13
N ALA A 95 4.00 6.95 4.77
CA ALA A 95 2.66 7.05 5.33
C ALA A 95 2.55 8.11 6.44
N GLY A 96 3.58 8.23 7.29
CA GLY A 96 3.67 9.28 8.31
C GLY A 96 3.69 10.68 7.69
N THR A 97 4.55 10.92 6.69
CA THR A 97 4.59 12.18 5.95
C THR A 97 3.23 12.53 5.34
N LEU A 98 2.55 11.54 4.75
CA LEU A 98 1.22 11.76 4.17
C LEU A 98 0.19 12.20 5.21
N LEU A 99 0.21 11.57 6.41
CA LEU A 99 -0.72 11.89 7.50
C LEU A 99 -0.43 13.25 8.14
N GLU A 100 0.83 13.68 8.19
CA GLU A 100 1.22 15.01 8.66
C GLU A 100 0.78 16.11 7.68
N GLY A 101 0.61 15.77 6.40
CA GLY A 101 0.24 16.68 5.32
C GLY A 101 1.40 17.54 4.85
N GLU A 102 1.25 18.18 3.68
CA GLU A 102 2.22 19.18 3.24
C GLU A 102 2.19 20.37 4.21
N PRO A 103 3.35 20.84 4.72
CA PRO A 103 3.39 22.10 5.46
C PRO A 103 2.83 23.20 4.57
N ALA A 104 2.09 24.15 5.18
CA ALA A 104 1.52 25.31 4.49
C ALA A 104 2.53 25.84 3.47
N GLY A 105 2.15 25.80 2.19
CA GLY A 105 3.08 26.01 1.10
C GLY A 105 3.76 27.37 1.25
N LEU A 106 4.97 27.51 0.72
CA LEU A 106 5.74 28.77 0.78
C LEU A 106 4.97 29.99 0.17
N PHE A 107 3.82 29.72 -0.47
CA PHE A 107 2.90 30.67 -1.09
C PHE A 107 1.47 30.63 -0.53
N ASP A 108 1.19 29.93 0.57
CA ASP A 108 -0.15 29.92 1.20
C ASP A 108 -0.59 31.33 1.66
N TRP A 109 0.36 32.25 1.84
CA TRP A 109 0.09 33.67 2.12
C TRP A 109 -0.44 34.46 0.92
N LEU A 110 -0.51 33.87 -0.28
CA LEU A 110 -1.04 34.50 -1.49
C LEU A 110 -2.53 34.21 -1.75
N LEU A 111 -3.17 33.35 -0.95
CA LEU A 111 -4.61 33.05 -0.99
C LEU A 111 -5.36 33.80 0.12
#